data_AF-A0A024EDJ7-F1
#
_entry.id   AF-A0A024EDJ7-F1
#
_cell.length_a   1.000
_cell.length_b   1.000
_cell.length_c   1.000
_cell.angle_alpha   90.00
_cell.angle_beta   90.00
_cell.angle_gamma   90.00
#
_symmetry.space_group_name_H-M   'P 1'
#
loop_
_entity.id
_entity.type
_entity.pdbx_description
1 polymer ?
#
loop_
_entity_poly.entity_id
_entity_poly.type
_entity_poly.pdbx_seq_one_letter_code
_entity_poly.pdbx_strand_id
1 'polypeptide(L)'
;MIKPTPNPPQNEATSPYESLDSKKLHEAAERALNHHFAPPPGDKPKPRKGNLFTVSPDIDTEALLANASEDLLSISAIAANLADDVDGARRSLALALSRLADGVRLLVERALDHIDSPNPAEHRAKV
;
A
#
# COMPACT_ATOMS: atom_id res chain seq x y z
N MET A 1 70.01 13.58 35.59
CA MET A 1 68.77 14.37 35.80
C MET A 1 67.64 13.67 35.06
N ILE A 2 66.72 13.04 35.80
CA ILE A 2 65.53 12.40 35.25
C ILE A 2 64.48 13.51 35.08
N LYS A 3 63.97 13.73 33.87
CA LYS A 3 62.83 14.63 33.65
C LYS A 3 61.57 13.89 34.12
N PRO A 4 60.88 14.33 35.19
CA PRO A 4 59.58 13.76 35.52
C PRO A 4 58.59 14.15 34.42
N THR A 5 58.07 13.14 33.72
CA THR A 5 57.00 13.33 32.73
C THR A 5 55.73 13.73 33.49
N PRO A 6 55.12 14.91 33.23
CA PRO A 6 53.85 15.26 33.85
C PRO A 6 52.77 14.31 33.31
N ASN A 7 51.96 13.72 34.21
CA ASN A 7 50.77 12.99 33.78
C ASN A 7 49.85 13.94 32.98
N PRO A 8 49.23 13.48 31.88
CA PRO A 8 48.20 14.25 31.20
C PRO A 8 47.03 14.52 32.16
N PRO A 9 46.38 15.69 32.10
CA PRO A 9 45.19 15.95 32.89
C PRO A 9 44.15 14.87 32.60
N GLN A 10 43.50 14.36 33.66
CA GLN A 10 42.38 13.45 33.49
C GLN A 10 41.37 14.13 32.58
N ASN A 11 41.13 13.54 31.41
CA ASN A 11 40.04 13.94 30.56
C ASN A 11 38.77 13.56 31.33
N GLU A 12 38.14 14.54 31.97
CA GLU A 12 36.79 14.43 32.53
C GLU A 12 35.93 13.93 31.37
N ALA A 13 35.75 12.62 31.29
CA ALA A 13 34.89 12.01 30.31
C ALA A 13 33.49 12.48 30.69
N THR A 14 33.04 13.60 30.10
CA THR A 14 31.78 14.27 30.42
C THR A 14 30.64 13.29 30.22
N SER A 15 30.38 12.50 31.25
CA SER A 15 29.26 11.60 31.32
C SER A 15 28.04 12.51 31.42
N PRO A 16 26.97 12.28 30.63
CA PRO A 16 25.84 13.21 30.52
C PRO A 16 25.08 13.51 31.83
N TYR A 17 25.49 12.90 32.96
CA TYR A 17 24.87 13.02 34.27
C TYR A 17 25.84 13.31 35.43
N GLU A 18 27.08 13.72 35.15
CA GLU A 18 28.15 13.82 36.17
C GLU A 18 28.04 15.05 37.09
N SER A 19 27.43 16.14 36.62
CA SER A 19 27.25 17.38 37.40
C SER A 19 25.78 17.78 37.51
N LEU A 20 25.40 18.57 38.53
CA LEU A 20 24.02 19.06 38.69
C LEU A 20 23.53 19.89 37.48
N ASP A 21 24.45 20.56 36.78
CA ASP A 21 24.12 21.36 35.59
C ASP A 21 24.04 20.53 34.31
N SER A 22 24.50 19.27 34.29
CA SER A 22 24.40 18.37 33.13
C SER A 22 22.95 18.12 32.70
N LYS A 23 22.03 17.97 33.65
CA LYS A 23 20.59 17.82 33.38
C LYS A 23 20.00 19.04 32.68
N LYS A 24 20.40 20.25 33.10
CA LYS A 24 19.97 21.50 32.47
C LYS A 24 20.53 21.64 31.06
N LEU A 25 21.80 21.25 30.84
CA LEU A 25 22.42 21.26 29.52
C LEU A 25 21.77 20.24 28.58
N HIS A 26 21.46 19.05 29.07
CA HIS A 26 20.71 18.04 28.33
C HIS A 26 19.30 18.53 27.96
N GLU A 27 18.58 19.13 28.91
CA GLU A 27 17.26 19.71 28.67
C GLU A 27 17.32 20.89 27.68
N ALA A 28 18.36 21.72 27.75
CA ALA A 28 18.59 22.80 26.78
C ALA A 28 18.89 22.25 25.38
N ALA A 29 19.67 21.18 25.27
CA ALA A 29 19.97 20.52 24.01
C ALA A 29 18.72 19.90 23.39
N GLU A 30 17.92 19.16 24.16
CA GLU A 30 16.63 18.61 23.71
C GLU A 30 15.67 19.71 23.27
N ARG A 31 15.63 20.84 24.00
CA ARG A 31 14.79 21.99 23.63
C ARG A 31 15.26 22.64 22.33
N ALA A 32 16.56 22.79 22.11
CA ALA A 32 17.12 23.31 20.86
C ALA A 32 16.87 22.37 19.68
N LEU A 33 17.02 21.05 19.89
CA LEU A 33 16.71 20.05 18.88
C LEU A 33 15.22 20.10 18.49
N ASN A 34 14.32 20.13 19.47
CA ASN A 34 12.89 20.27 19.21
C ASN A 34 12.57 21.60 18.51
N HIS A 35 13.22 22.71 18.88
CA HIS A 35 12.98 24.00 18.24
C HIS A 35 13.39 24.03 16.75
N HIS A 36 14.49 23.36 16.39
CA HIS A 36 15.02 23.39 15.03
C HIS A 36 14.57 22.23 14.14
N PHE A 37 14.23 21.08 14.73
CA PHE A 37 13.93 19.85 13.99
C PHE A 37 12.51 19.31 14.22
N ALA A 38 11.72 19.88 15.14
CA ALA A 38 10.32 19.48 15.22
C ALA A 38 9.59 19.91 13.94
N PRO A 39 8.78 19.03 13.35
CA PRO A 39 7.95 19.41 12.22
C PRO A 39 7.04 20.59 12.62
N PRO A 40 6.83 21.59 11.74
CA PRO A 40 5.93 22.69 12.02
C PRO A 40 4.56 22.16 12.47
N PRO A 41 3.95 22.70 13.55
CA PRO A 41 2.62 22.29 13.96
C PRO A 41 1.61 22.69 12.87
N GLY A 42 1.26 21.74 12.00
CA GLY A 42 0.32 21.97 10.90
C GLY A 42 0.56 21.14 9.64
N ASP A 43 1.76 20.61 9.41
CA ASP A 43 2.08 19.83 8.21
C ASP A 43 1.64 18.36 8.32
N LYS A 44 0.35 18.13 8.62
CA LYS A 44 -0.28 16.88 8.21
C LYS A 44 -0.58 17.01 6.72
N PRO A 45 -0.06 16.15 5.84
CA PRO A 45 -0.42 16.19 4.44
C PRO A 45 -1.95 16.06 4.34
N LYS A 46 -2.62 17.09 3.79
CA LYS A 46 -4.05 17.00 3.53
C LYS A 46 -4.28 15.77 2.64
N PRO A 47 -5.19 14.84 3.00
CA PRO A 47 -5.52 13.73 2.13
C PRO A 47 -5.96 14.32 0.78
N ARG A 48 -5.36 13.83 -0.30
CA ARG A 48 -5.72 14.23 -1.66
C ARG A 48 -7.22 14.03 -1.81
N LYS A 49 -7.97 15.13 -1.99
CA LYS A 49 -9.40 15.07 -2.26
C LYS A 49 -9.58 14.85 -3.76
N GLY A 50 -9.87 13.62 -4.17
CA GLY A 50 -10.17 13.27 -5.55
C GLY A 50 -9.85 11.81 -5.84
N ASN A 51 -10.74 11.15 -6.57
CA ASN A 51 -10.46 9.83 -7.12
C ASN A 51 -9.69 10.03 -8.44
N LEU A 52 -8.65 9.22 -8.69
CA LEU A 52 -7.96 9.23 -9.99
C LEU A 52 -8.87 8.74 -11.12
N PHE A 53 -9.81 7.86 -10.79
CA PHE A 53 -10.78 7.28 -11.72
C PHE A 53 -12.18 7.29 -11.09
N THR A 54 -13.21 7.43 -11.92
CA THR A 54 -14.62 7.38 -11.53
C THR A 54 -15.40 6.64 -12.61
N VAL A 55 -16.40 5.86 -12.19
CA VAL A 55 -17.37 5.23 -13.10
C VAL A 55 -18.40 6.28 -13.49
N SER A 56 -18.66 6.44 -14.78
CA SER A 56 -19.70 7.35 -15.27
C SER A 56 -21.09 6.89 -14.79
N PRO A 57 -21.94 7.80 -14.27
CA PRO A 57 -23.21 7.43 -13.65
C PRO A 57 -24.23 6.86 -14.64
N ASP A 58 -24.05 7.13 -15.94
CA ASP A 58 -24.99 6.74 -17.00
C ASP A 58 -24.67 5.39 -17.65
N ILE A 59 -23.68 4.66 -17.12
CA ILE A 59 -23.30 3.34 -17.64
C ILE A 59 -24.19 2.26 -17.01
N ASP A 60 -24.74 1.40 -17.84
CA ASP A 60 -25.57 0.29 -17.39
C ASP A 60 -24.76 -0.85 -16.78
N THR A 61 -25.43 -1.70 -16.00
CA THR A 61 -24.79 -2.84 -15.33
C THR A 61 -24.17 -3.83 -16.31
N GLU A 62 -24.77 -3.99 -17.50
CA GLU A 62 -24.25 -4.87 -18.54
C GLU A 62 -22.88 -4.41 -19.01
N ALA A 63 -22.71 -3.14 -19.38
CA ALA A 63 -21.44 -2.57 -19.79
C ALA A 63 -20.39 -2.62 -18.67
N LEU A 64 -20.79 -2.42 -17.41
CA LEU A 64 -19.88 -2.54 -16.26
C LEU A 64 -19.36 -3.97 -16.11
N LEU A 65 -20.24 -4.97 -16.20
CA LEU A 65 -19.89 -6.38 -16.07
C LEU A 65 -19.11 -6.88 -17.30
N ALA A 66 -19.44 -6.41 -18.50
CA ALA A 66 -18.69 -6.71 -19.72
C ALA A 66 -17.24 -6.20 -19.60
N ASN A 67 -17.06 -4.93 -19.21
CA ASN A 67 -15.73 -4.37 -18.95
C ASN A 67 -14.99 -5.17 -17.87
N ALA A 68 -15.67 -5.53 -16.77
CA ALA A 68 -15.05 -6.34 -15.72
C ALA A 68 -14.60 -7.73 -16.24
N SER A 69 -15.39 -8.36 -17.11
CA SER A 69 -15.03 -9.63 -17.76
C SER A 69 -13.78 -9.49 -18.62
N GLU A 70 -13.67 -8.42 -19.40
CA GLU A 70 -12.50 -8.11 -20.24
C GLU A 70 -11.24 -7.80 -19.41
N ASP A 71 -11.38 -7.05 -18.31
CA ASP A 71 -10.29 -6.77 -17.37
C ASP A 71 -9.78 -8.07 -16.72
N LEU A 72 -10.69 -8.96 -16.30
CA LEU A 72 -10.33 -10.25 -15.71
C LEU A 72 -9.63 -11.17 -16.71
N LEU A 73 -10.09 -11.18 -17.96
CA LEU A 73 -9.40 -11.90 -19.05
C LEU A 73 -7.97 -11.36 -19.24
N SER A 74 -7.82 -10.03 -19.26
CA SER A 74 -6.51 -9.37 -19.40
C SER A 74 -5.59 -9.69 -18.22
N ILE A 75 -6.10 -9.65 -16.98
CA ILE A 75 -5.36 -10.02 -15.78
C ILE A 75 -4.90 -11.48 -15.85
N SER A 76 -5.78 -12.39 -16.29
CA SER A 76 -5.43 -13.80 -16.45
C SER A 76 -4.29 -13.99 -17.45
N ALA A 77 -4.35 -13.32 -18.60
CA ALA A 77 -3.30 -13.37 -19.61
C ALA A 77 -1.96 -12.81 -19.10
N ILE A 78 -1.98 -11.68 -18.38
CA ILE A 78 -0.77 -11.08 -17.78
C ILE A 78 -0.17 -12.01 -16.72
N ALA A 79 -1.00 -12.60 -15.86
CA ALA A 79 -0.57 -13.49 -14.80
C ALA A 79 -0.01 -14.81 -15.36
N ALA A 80 -0.63 -15.35 -16.42
CA ALA A 80 -0.14 -16.53 -17.12
C ALA A 80 1.21 -16.25 -17.81
N ASN A 81 1.34 -15.12 -18.51
CA ASN A 81 2.61 -14.72 -19.13
C ASN A 81 3.70 -14.53 -18.08
N LEU A 82 3.39 -13.87 -16.95
CA LEU A 82 4.33 -13.73 -15.84
C LEU A 82 4.76 -15.08 -15.27
N ALA A 83 3.87 -16.07 -15.22
CA ALA A 83 4.20 -17.40 -14.73
C ALA A 83 5.25 -18.11 -15.60
N ASP A 84 5.39 -17.74 -16.88
CA ASP A 84 6.42 -18.29 -17.76
C ASP A 84 7.81 -17.69 -17.51
N ASP A 85 7.88 -16.47 -16.97
CA ASP A 85 9.12 -15.75 -16.67
C ASP A 85 9.68 -16.02 -15.27
N VAL A 86 8.95 -16.74 -14.41
CA VAL A 86 9.35 -16.99 -13.01
C VAL A 86 9.25 -18.47 -12.62
N ASP A 87 9.97 -18.85 -11.56
CA ASP A 87 10.06 -20.24 -11.08
C ASP A 87 9.55 -20.43 -9.64
N GLY A 88 9.37 -21.71 -9.28
CA GLY A 88 9.07 -22.15 -7.92
C GLY A 88 7.79 -21.52 -7.34
N ALA A 89 7.87 -21.04 -6.10
CA ALA A 89 6.72 -20.48 -5.39
C ALA A 89 6.12 -19.24 -6.10
N ARG A 90 6.93 -18.44 -6.81
CA ARG A 90 6.42 -17.28 -7.55
C ARG A 90 5.62 -17.70 -8.78
N ARG A 91 6.04 -18.76 -9.47
CA ARG A 91 5.27 -19.36 -10.57
C ARG A 91 3.92 -19.86 -10.08
N SER A 92 3.91 -20.59 -8.95
CA SER A 92 2.68 -21.07 -8.33
C SER A 92 1.73 -19.92 -7.96
N LEU A 93 2.26 -18.80 -7.46
CA LEU A 93 1.46 -17.62 -7.15
C LEU A 93 0.87 -16.96 -8.41
N ALA A 94 1.67 -16.79 -9.46
CA ALA A 94 1.20 -16.22 -10.73
C ALA A 94 0.10 -17.08 -11.38
N LEU A 95 0.28 -18.40 -11.40
CA LEU A 95 -0.75 -19.34 -11.88
C LEU A 95 -2.02 -19.30 -11.02
N ALA A 96 -1.88 -19.15 -9.70
CA ALA A 96 -3.04 -19.00 -8.82
C ALA A 96 -3.84 -17.72 -9.12
N LEU A 97 -3.15 -16.60 -9.41
CA LEU A 97 -3.80 -15.35 -9.81
C LEU A 97 -4.56 -15.51 -11.14
N SER A 98 -3.94 -16.11 -12.15
CA SER A 98 -4.61 -16.40 -13.44
C SER A 98 -5.87 -17.24 -13.24
N ARG A 99 -5.76 -18.32 -12.46
CA ARG A 99 -6.91 -19.20 -12.19
C ARG A 99 -8.03 -18.52 -11.41
N LEU A 100 -7.70 -17.64 -10.47
CA LEU A 100 -8.70 -16.86 -9.73
C LEU A 100 -9.39 -15.86 -10.66
N ALA A 101 -8.65 -15.17 -11.53
CA ALA A 101 -9.22 -14.25 -12.50
C ALA A 101 -10.18 -14.97 -13.46
N ASP A 102 -9.79 -16.13 -14.00
CA ASP A 102 -10.67 -16.95 -14.84
C ASP A 102 -11.93 -17.40 -14.09
N GLY A 103 -11.79 -17.83 -12.83
CA GLY A 103 -12.91 -18.25 -12.00
C GLY A 103 -13.89 -17.12 -11.73
N VAL A 104 -13.41 -15.92 -11.40
CA VAL A 104 -14.26 -14.73 -11.19
C VAL A 104 -14.92 -14.31 -12.51
N ARG A 105 -14.20 -14.37 -13.62
CA ARG A 105 -14.74 -14.06 -14.94
C ARG A 105 -15.95 -14.94 -15.28
N LEU A 106 -15.88 -16.24 -15.03
CA LEU A 106 -17.02 -17.15 -15.24
C LEU A 106 -18.23 -16.78 -14.37
N LEU A 107 -18.01 -16.29 -13.15
CA LEU A 107 -19.10 -15.81 -12.30
C LEU A 107 -19.72 -14.51 -12.85
N VAL A 108 -18.90 -13.62 -13.41
CA VAL A 108 -19.35 -12.37 -14.05
C VAL A 108 -20.13 -12.66 -15.33
N GLU A 109 -19.62 -13.54 -16.19
CA GLU A 109 -20.31 -13.99 -17.40
C GLU A 109 -21.65 -14.64 -17.04
N ARG A 110 -21.70 -15.44 -15.97
CA ARG A 110 -22.96 -15.99 -15.49
C ARG A 110 -23.94 -14.92 -15.00
N ALA A 111 -23.45 -13.84 -14.38
CA ALA A 111 -24.29 -12.74 -13.95
C ALA A 111 -24.82 -11.93 -15.14
N LEU A 112 -24.03 -11.77 -16.22
CA LEU A 112 -24.46 -11.18 -17.49
C LEU A 112 -25.59 -11.99 -18.12
N ASP A 113 -25.45 -13.31 -18.20
CA ASP A 113 -26.51 -14.19 -18.72
C ASP A 113 -27.86 -14.00 -17.99
N HIS A 114 -27.83 -13.68 -16.69
CA HIS A 114 -29.05 -13.43 -15.89
C HIS A 114 -29.69 -12.08 -16.18
N ILE A 115 -28.94 -11.12 -16.69
CA ILE A 115 -29.45 -9.82 -17.13
C ILE A 115 -30.07 -9.94 -18.52
N ASP A 116 -29.43 -10.70 -19.42
CA ASP A 116 -29.86 -10.88 -20.81
C ASP A 116 -31.08 -11.82 -20.95
N SER A 117 -31.31 -12.68 -19.96
CA SER A 117 -32.43 -13.61 -19.98
C SER A 117 -33.67 -13.00 -19.29
N PRO A 118 -34.73 -12.64 -20.03
CA PRO A 118 -35.96 -12.19 -19.40
C PRO A 118 -36.55 -13.37 -18.62
N ASN A 119 -36.97 -13.09 -17.39
CA ASN A 119 -37.61 -14.02 -16.47
C ASN A 119 -38.48 -15.09 -17.18
N PRO A 120 -38.21 -16.40 -17.02
CA PRO A 120 -38.99 -17.47 -17.67
C PRO A 120 -40.48 -17.49 -17.27
N ALA A 121 -40.87 -16.70 -16.27
CA ALA A 121 -42.26 -16.52 -15.88
C ALA A 121 -43.11 -15.78 -16.93
N GLU A 122 -42.54 -14.94 -17.81
CA GLU A 122 -43.33 -14.21 -18.82
C GLU A 122 -43.72 -15.07 -20.03
N HIS A 123 -42.96 -16.14 -20.32
CA HIS A 123 -43.28 -17.07 -21.41
C HIS A 123 -44.43 -18.05 -21.06
N ARG A 124 -44.80 -18.17 -19.78
CA ARG A 124 -45.85 -19.10 -19.32
C ARG A 124 -47.27 -18.52 -19.29
N ALA A 125 -47.43 -17.22 -19.55
CA ALA A 125 -48.72 -16.52 -19.54
C ALA A 125 -49.35 -16.35 -20.94
N LYS A 126 -48.76 -16.94 -21.99
CA LYS A 126 -49.25 -16.86 -23.38
C LYS A 126 -49.60 -18.22 -24.01
N VAL A 127 -50.12 -19.15 -23.21
CA VAL A 127 -50.72 -20.41 -23.72
C VAL A 127 -52.17 -20.48 -23.26
#